data_AF-A0A4U9QUZ8-F1
#
_entry.id   AF-A0A4U9QUZ8-F1
#
_cell.length_a   1.000
_cell.length_b   1.000
_cell.length_c   1.000
_cell.angle_alpha   90.00
_cell.angle_beta   90.00
_cell.angle_gamma   90.00
#
_symmetry.space_group_name_H-M   'P 1'
#
loop_
_entity.id
_entity.type
_entity.pdbx_description
1 polymer ?
#
loop_
_entity_poly.entity_id
_entity_poly.type
_entity_poly.pdbx_seq_one_letter_code
_entity_poly.pdbx_strand_id
1 'polypeptide(L)'
;MFMLKIFEIIGTIAFAISGALVGMQKKLDLFGVTFLGIITAVGGGIFRDIILGNLPPTTFRKPSYCIISIISSVAAFYLYPVFINRYEDKQERTLTMEEVKNNKYMTKEQLLNIMTKYDQMRVLKNIIVLFDAIGLGAFTAVGSNLAFYHKSSNMFLVTCMGLLTGVGGGILRDTFVQDTPMIFKRDIYAVASILGSILLYICNYYKVYQIVSLYLCFILTFGLRIISIKFKLNLPKFNSDKYNISL
;
A
#
# COMPACT_ATOMS: atom_id res chain seq x y z
N MET A 1 21.44 -12.41 1.85
CA MET A 1 20.26 -13.27 1.64
C MET A 1 19.22 -13.17 2.76
N PHE A 2 19.60 -13.19 4.05
CA PHE A 2 18.65 -13.10 5.17
C PHE A 2 17.82 -11.80 5.19
N MET A 3 18.46 -10.63 5.04
CA MET A 3 17.76 -9.34 5.08
C MET A 3 16.73 -9.16 3.96
N LEU A 4 17.00 -9.65 2.75
CA LEU A 4 16.02 -9.63 1.65
C LEU A 4 14.74 -10.40 2.01
N LYS A 5 14.87 -11.54 2.70
CA LYS A 5 13.71 -12.31 3.17
C LYS A 5 12.88 -11.52 4.17
N ILE A 6 13.51 -10.74 5.05
CA ILE A 6 12.79 -9.87 6.00
C ILE A 6 11.95 -8.85 5.24
N PHE A 7 12.55 -8.15 4.27
CA PHE A 7 11.81 -7.18 3.45
C PHE A 7 10.68 -7.82 2.64
N GLU A 8 10.89 -9.01 2.07
CA GLU A 8 9.82 -9.74 1.38
C GLU A 8 8.67 -10.11 2.33
N ILE A 9 8.97 -10.57 3.56
CA ILE A 9 7.94 -10.90 4.56
C ILE A 9 7.19 -9.63 5.00
N ILE A 10 7.90 -8.55 5.32
CA ILE A 10 7.30 -7.26 5.70
C ILE A 10 6.39 -6.75 4.59
N GLY A 11 6.87 -6.77 3.34
CA GLY A 11 6.08 -6.36 2.18
C GLY A 11 4.85 -7.22 1.98
N THR A 12 4.99 -8.55 2.11
CA THR A 12 3.89 -9.51 1.98
C THR A 12 2.82 -9.26 3.03
N ILE A 13 3.20 -9.12 4.30
CA ILE A 13 2.26 -8.84 5.40
C ILE A 13 1.56 -7.50 5.17
N ALA A 14 2.32 -6.44 4.85
CA ALA A 14 1.78 -5.11 4.68
C ALA A 14 0.77 -5.04 3.51
N PHE A 15 1.09 -5.61 2.36
CA PHE A 15 0.17 -5.67 1.23
C PHE A 15 -1.00 -6.63 1.43
N ALA A 16 -0.83 -7.74 2.15
CA ALA A 16 -1.94 -8.62 2.51
C ALA A 16 -2.97 -7.91 3.40
N ILE A 17 -2.50 -7.14 4.39
CA ILE A 17 -3.36 -6.32 5.25
C ILE A 17 -4.03 -5.20 4.44
N SER A 18 -3.26 -4.47 3.61
CA SER A 18 -3.81 -3.41 2.76
C SER A 18 -4.90 -3.94 1.80
N GLY A 19 -4.65 -5.06 1.13
CA GLY A 19 -5.61 -5.74 0.25
C GLY A 19 -6.85 -6.22 1.00
N ALA A 20 -6.67 -6.87 2.15
CA ALA A 20 -7.78 -7.32 2.98
C ALA A 20 -8.69 -6.16 3.42
N LEU A 21 -8.11 -5.06 3.90
CA LEU A 21 -8.87 -3.88 4.33
C LEU A 21 -9.62 -3.21 3.17
N VAL A 22 -9.04 -3.17 1.96
CA VAL A 22 -9.76 -2.71 0.76
C VAL A 22 -10.92 -3.66 0.42
N GLY A 23 -10.73 -4.97 0.54
CA GLY A 23 -11.80 -5.96 0.35
C GLY A 23 -12.95 -5.76 1.34
N MET A 24 -12.64 -5.48 2.61
CA MET A 24 -13.63 -5.16 3.64
C MET A 24 -14.36 -3.85 3.34
N GLN A 25 -13.64 -2.82 2.86
CA GLN A 25 -14.24 -1.56 2.42
C GLN A 25 -15.25 -1.77 1.29
N LYS A 26 -14.99 -2.76 0.42
CA LYS A 26 -15.86 -3.16 -0.70
C LYS A 26 -16.90 -4.20 -0.30
N LYS A 27 -17.05 -4.50 0.99
CA LYS A 27 -18.03 -5.46 1.55
C LYS A 27 -17.92 -6.87 0.94
N LEU A 28 -16.71 -7.30 0.62
CA LEU A 28 -16.44 -8.68 0.21
C LEU A 28 -16.58 -9.64 1.40
N ASP A 29 -16.89 -10.91 1.11
CA ASP A 29 -16.88 -11.99 2.09
C ASP A 29 -15.45 -12.38 2.48
N LEU A 30 -15.30 -13.28 3.45
CA LEU A 30 -13.97 -13.71 3.94
C LEU A 30 -13.12 -14.28 2.80
N PHE A 31 -13.72 -15.03 1.87
CA PHE A 31 -13.01 -15.54 0.70
C PHE A 31 -12.51 -14.40 -0.19
N GLY A 32 -13.36 -13.45 -0.55
CA GLY A 32 -12.97 -12.29 -1.36
C GLY A 32 -11.89 -11.43 -0.69
N VAL A 33 -12.00 -11.19 0.62
CA VAL A 33 -11.00 -10.45 1.41
C VAL A 33 -9.64 -11.16 1.39
N THR A 34 -9.62 -12.46 1.64
CA THR A 34 -8.38 -13.25 1.67
C THR A 34 -7.77 -13.36 0.28
N PHE A 35 -8.58 -13.60 -0.75
CA PHE A 35 -8.14 -13.65 -2.14
C PHE A 35 -7.52 -12.32 -2.60
N LEU A 36 -8.18 -11.19 -2.31
CA LEU A 36 -7.66 -9.87 -2.65
C LEU A 36 -6.35 -9.57 -1.90
N GLY A 37 -6.25 -9.99 -0.64
CA GLY A 37 -5.01 -9.91 0.15
C GLY A 37 -3.85 -10.70 -0.46
N ILE A 38 -4.07 -11.95 -0.88
CA ILE A 38 -3.07 -12.78 -1.55
C ILE A 38 -2.58 -12.11 -2.83
N ILE A 39 -3.50 -11.69 -3.71
CA ILE A 39 -3.16 -11.05 -4.99
C ILE A 39 -2.35 -9.77 -4.76
N THR A 40 -2.74 -8.95 -3.79
CA THR A 40 -2.03 -7.71 -3.47
C THR A 40 -0.61 -8.00 -2.98
N ALA A 41 -0.45 -8.99 -2.10
CA ALA A 41 0.84 -9.33 -1.50
C ALA A 41 1.82 -9.98 -2.49
N VAL A 42 1.31 -10.83 -3.38
CA VAL A 42 2.11 -11.70 -4.23
C VAL A 42 2.29 -11.14 -5.63
N GLY A 43 1.31 -10.40 -6.14
CA GLY A 43 1.22 -10.05 -7.55
C GLY A 43 2.42 -9.24 -8.08
N GLY A 44 2.94 -8.30 -7.28
CA GLY A 44 4.17 -7.57 -7.62
C GLY A 44 5.40 -8.49 -7.79
N GLY A 45 5.53 -9.49 -6.92
CA GLY A 45 6.59 -10.50 -7.01
C GLY A 45 6.46 -11.43 -8.22
N ILE A 46 5.23 -11.76 -8.63
CA ILE A 46 4.97 -12.53 -9.85
C ILE A 46 5.42 -11.75 -11.08
N PHE A 47 4.99 -10.49 -11.21
CA PHE A 47 5.42 -9.63 -12.32
C PHE A 47 6.95 -9.51 -12.36
N ARG A 48 7.57 -9.29 -11.19
CA ARG A 48 9.02 -9.21 -11.05
C ARG A 48 9.71 -10.46 -11.59
N ASP A 49 9.26 -11.63 -11.15
CA ASP A 49 9.92 -12.89 -11.48
C ASP A 49 9.76 -13.25 -12.96
N ILE A 50 8.61 -12.95 -13.57
CA ILE A 50 8.37 -13.16 -15.00
C ILE A 50 9.31 -12.27 -15.82
N ILE A 51 9.42 -10.98 -15.51
CA ILE A 51 10.26 -10.03 -16.26
C ILE A 51 11.75 -10.38 -16.14
N LEU A 52 12.19 -10.85 -14.97
CA LEU A 52 13.57 -11.29 -14.76
C LEU A 52 13.85 -12.71 -15.28
N GLY A 53 12.88 -13.38 -15.89
CA GLY A 53 13.03 -14.76 -16.39
C GLY A 53 13.18 -15.81 -15.28
N ASN A 54 12.83 -15.48 -14.04
CA ASN A 54 12.88 -16.38 -12.88
C ASN A 54 11.64 -17.28 -12.85
N LEU A 55 11.57 -18.24 -13.78
CA LEU A 55 10.46 -19.17 -13.90
C LEU A 55 10.79 -20.54 -13.28
N PRO A 56 9.87 -21.16 -12.51
CA PRO A 56 8.59 -20.60 -12.06
C PRO A 56 8.78 -19.49 -10.99
N PRO A 57 7.84 -18.52 -10.87
CA PRO A 57 7.93 -17.46 -9.88
C PRO A 57 8.15 -17.98 -8.45
N THR A 58 8.89 -17.22 -7.65
CA THR A 58 9.32 -17.57 -6.28
C THR A 58 8.14 -17.93 -5.39
N THR A 59 6.99 -17.28 -5.57
CA THR A 59 5.74 -17.59 -4.88
C THR A 59 5.30 -19.04 -5.07
N PHE A 60 5.39 -19.57 -6.28
CA PHE A 60 5.00 -20.96 -6.57
C PHE A 60 6.05 -21.96 -6.09
N ARG A 61 7.32 -21.54 -6.02
CA ARG A 61 8.40 -22.36 -5.43
C ARG A 61 8.35 -22.40 -3.90
N LYS A 62 7.87 -21.33 -3.26
CA LYS A 62 7.85 -21.16 -1.82
C LYS A 62 6.44 -20.75 -1.35
N PRO A 63 5.61 -21.73 -0.95
CA PRO A 63 4.23 -21.45 -0.53
C PRO A 63 4.15 -20.62 0.75
N SER A 64 5.26 -20.41 1.47
CA SER A 64 5.33 -19.58 2.67
C SER A 64 4.77 -18.17 2.46
N TYR A 65 5.01 -17.55 1.31
CA TYR A 65 4.50 -16.19 1.05
C TYR A 65 2.97 -16.18 0.94
N CYS A 66 2.37 -17.18 0.27
CA CYS A 66 0.92 -17.34 0.22
C CYS A 66 0.34 -17.59 1.62
N ILE A 67 0.95 -18.49 2.40
CA ILE A 67 0.48 -18.81 3.76
C ILE A 67 0.52 -17.56 4.65
N ILE A 68 1.61 -16.79 4.62
CA ILE A 68 1.75 -15.53 5.37
C ILE A 68 0.65 -14.53 4.95
N SER A 69 0.38 -14.42 3.64
CA SER A 69 -0.68 -13.52 3.16
C SER A 69 -2.07 -13.95 3.64
N ILE A 70 -2.39 -15.24 3.62
CA ILE A 70 -3.66 -15.78 4.13
C ILE A 70 -3.81 -15.45 5.62
N ILE A 71 -2.80 -15.78 6.43
CA ILE A 71 -2.82 -15.53 7.88
C ILE A 71 -2.99 -14.04 8.15
N SER A 72 -2.27 -13.18 7.43
CA SER A 72 -2.34 -11.72 7.60
C SER A 72 -3.70 -11.17 7.22
N SER A 73 -4.31 -11.66 6.14
CA SER A 73 -5.64 -11.22 5.69
C SER A 73 -6.77 -11.71 6.61
N VAL A 74 -6.71 -12.95 7.09
CA VAL A 74 -7.65 -13.48 8.08
C VAL A 74 -7.53 -12.72 9.40
N ALA A 75 -6.30 -12.47 9.86
CA ALA A 75 -6.06 -11.66 11.05
C ALA A 75 -6.62 -10.24 10.89
N ALA A 76 -6.39 -9.59 9.75
CA ALA A 76 -6.95 -8.27 9.47
C ALA A 76 -8.49 -8.28 9.51
N PHE A 77 -9.13 -9.31 8.93
CA PHE A 77 -10.59 -9.44 8.90
C PHE A 77 -11.22 -9.48 10.29
N TYR A 78 -10.63 -10.22 11.23
CA TYR A 78 -11.15 -10.33 12.61
C TYR A 78 -10.68 -9.22 13.55
N LEU A 79 -9.47 -8.68 13.36
CA LEU A 79 -8.91 -7.64 14.22
C LEU A 79 -9.47 -6.25 13.91
N TYR A 80 -9.79 -5.95 12.65
CA TYR A 80 -10.28 -4.63 12.25
C TYR A 80 -11.61 -4.24 12.95
N PRO A 81 -12.63 -5.11 13.03
CA PRO A 81 -13.86 -4.81 13.76
C PRO A 81 -13.63 -4.56 15.26
N VAL A 82 -12.72 -5.33 15.89
CA VAL A 82 -12.37 -5.13 17.30
C VAL A 82 -11.68 -3.78 17.51
N PHE A 83 -10.82 -3.39 16.57
CA PHE A 83 -10.13 -2.11 16.61
C PHE A 83 -11.09 -0.92 16.43
N ILE A 84 -12.06 -1.03 15.50
CA ILE A 84 -12.98 0.08 15.22
C ILE A 84 -14.00 0.29 16.34
N ASN A 85 -14.52 -0.78 16.95
CA ASN A 85 -15.46 -0.67 18.07
C ASN A 85 -14.83 0.08 19.27
N ARG A 86 -13.54 -0.15 19.56
CA ARG A 86 -12.82 0.61 20.59
C ARG A 86 -12.65 2.09 20.26
N TYR A 87 -12.62 2.44 18.98
CA TYR A 87 -12.54 3.83 18.53
C TYR A 87 -13.88 4.55 18.72
N GLU A 88 -15.00 3.86 18.42
CA GLU A 88 -16.35 4.39 18.63
C GLU A 88 -16.64 4.71 20.10
N ASP A 89 -16.30 3.80 21.02
CA ASP A 89 -16.47 4.01 22.47
C ASP A 89 -15.76 5.28 22.97
N LYS A 90 -14.62 5.62 22.36
CA LYS A 90 -13.85 6.82 22.71
C LYS A 90 -14.51 8.09 22.15
N GLN A 91 -15.12 8.00 20.97
CA GLN A 91 -15.74 9.13 20.30
C GLN A 91 -17.09 9.50 20.90
N GLU A 92 -17.91 8.52 21.27
CA GLU A 92 -19.18 8.73 21.96
C GLU A 92 -19.00 9.47 23.31
N ARG A 93 -17.87 9.22 23.99
CA ARG A 93 -17.48 9.93 25.23
C ARG A 93 -17.01 11.37 24.99
N THR A 94 -16.61 11.74 23.77
CA THR A 94 -16.02 13.04 23.45
C THR A 94 -17.05 14.02 22.87
N LEU A 95 -18.17 13.56 22.31
CA LEU A 95 -19.26 14.44 21.86
C LEU A 95 -19.83 15.25 23.02
N THR A 96 -19.67 16.57 22.97
CA THR A 96 -20.16 17.46 24.03
C THR A 96 -21.65 17.73 23.88
N MET A 97 -22.36 17.87 25.00
CA MET A 97 -23.80 18.19 24.99
C MET A 97 -24.08 19.58 24.38
N GLU A 98 -23.08 20.47 24.32
CA GLU A 98 -23.17 21.79 23.65
C GLU A 98 -23.24 21.67 22.12
N GLU A 99 -22.42 20.82 21.49
CA GLU A 99 -22.45 20.59 20.04
C GLU A 99 -23.79 19.99 19.58
N VAL A 100 -24.38 19.12 20.42
CA VAL A 100 -25.69 18.53 20.19
C VAL A 100 -26.81 19.57 20.33
N LYS A 101 -26.78 20.40 21.38
CA LYS A 101 -27.79 21.45 21.60
C LYS A 101 -27.78 22.53 20.51
N ASN A 102 -26.60 22.86 19.98
CA ASN A 102 -26.45 23.87 18.93
C ASN A 102 -26.93 23.39 17.56
N ASN A 103 -27.22 22.09 17.39
CA ASN A 103 -27.70 21.56 16.13
C ASN A 103 -29.23 21.46 16.10
N LYS A 104 -29.88 22.46 15.50
CA LYS A 104 -31.35 22.60 15.46
C LYS A 104 -32.06 21.55 14.58
N TYR A 105 -31.33 20.84 13.72
CA TYR A 105 -31.91 20.04 12.63
C TYR A 105 -31.76 18.53 12.78
N MET A 106 -30.89 18.04 13.67
CA MET A 106 -30.61 16.61 13.82
C MET A 106 -30.62 16.18 15.29
N THR A 107 -31.08 14.96 15.53
CA THR A 107 -30.98 14.35 16.87
C THR A 107 -29.54 13.97 17.20
N LYS A 108 -29.24 13.79 18.49
CA LYS A 108 -27.93 13.30 18.97
C LYS A 108 -27.51 12.01 18.26
N GLU A 109 -28.44 11.07 18.09
CA GLU A 109 -28.19 9.78 17.43
C GLU A 109 -27.86 9.95 15.94
N GLN A 110 -28.57 10.83 15.24
CA GLN A 110 -28.30 11.11 13.83
C GLN A 110 -26.91 11.74 13.64
N LEU A 111 -26.54 12.69 14.51
CA LEU A 111 -25.23 13.32 14.47
C LEU A 111 -24.11 12.33 14.79
N LEU A 112 -24.30 11.52 15.83
CA LEU A 112 -23.35 10.50 16.22
C LEU A 112 -23.12 9.52 15.06
N ASN A 113 -24.19 8.99 14.45
CA ASN A 113 -24.09 8.05 13.33
C ASN A 113 -23.38 8.63 12.10
N ILE A 114 -23.57 9.91 11.79
CA ILE A 114 -22.88 10.57 10.67
C ILE A 114 -21.39 10.75 10.99
N MET A 115 -21.07 11.25 12.19
CA MET A 115 -19.70 11.51 12.62
C MET A 115 -18.89 10.22 12.75
N THR A 116 -19.45 9.19 13.40
CA THR A 116 -18.80 7.88 13.56
C THR A 116 -18.51 7.28 12.19
N LYS A 117 -19.48 7.24 11.28
CA LYS A 117 -19.29 6.71 9.93
C LYS A 117 -18.21 7.48 9.14
N TYR A 118 -18.17 8.80 9.25
CA TYR A 118 -17.16 9.61 8.58
C TYR A 118 -15.75 9.32 9.11
N ASP A 119 -15.59 9.23 10.44
CA ASP A 119 -14.30 8.93 11.04
C ASP A 119 -13.85 7.48 10.83
N GLN A 120 -14.78 6.51 10.85
CA GLN A 120 -14.48 5.13 10.46
C GLN A 120 -13.87 5.07 9.05
N MET A 121 -14.52 5.71 8.07
CA MET A 121 -14.00 5.76 6.70
C MET A 121 -12.63 6.43 6.63
N ARG A 122 -12.41 7.48 7.42
CA ARG A 122 -11.12 8.18 7.50
C ARG A 122 -10.02 7.31 8.09
N VAL A 123 -10.28 6.64 9.21
CA VAL A 123 -9.33 5.76 9.91
C VAL A 123 -8.98 4.58 9.02
N LEU A 124 -9.97 3.89 8.46
CA LEU A 124 -9.77 2.77 7.53
C LEU A 124 -8.88 3.18 6.34
N LYS A 125 -9.20 4.30 5.69
CA LYS A 125 -8.42 4.82 4.56
C LYS A 125 -6.97 5.13 4.95
N ASN A 126 -6.74 5.71 6.12
CA ASN A 126 -5.39 6.00 6.58
C ASN A 126 -4.59 4.72 6.86
N ILE A 127 -5.22 3.71 7.45
CA ILE A 127 -4.58 2.40 7.70
C ILE A 127 -4.23 1.70 6.38
N ILE A 128 -5.17 1.66 5.43
CA ILE A 128 -4.95 1.07 4.09
C ILE A 128 -3.72 1.70 3.43
N VAL A 129 -3.67 3.04 3.41
CA VAL A 129 -2.62 3.79 2.71
C VAL A 129 -1.28 3.71 3.45
N LEU A 130 -1.28 3.55 4.78
CA LEU A 130 -0.08 3.33 5.58
C LEU A 130 0.55 1.96 5.27
N PHE A 131 -0.22 0.88 5.35
CA PHE A 131 0.28 -0.46 5.03
C PHE A 131 0.68 -0.57 3.54
N ASP A 132 -0.04 0.10 2.65
CA ASP A 132 0.35 0.24 1.25
C ASP A 132 1.72 0.92 1.09
N ALA A 133 1.99 2.01 1.84
CA ALA A 133 3.29 2.68 1.80
C ALA A 133 4.44 1.79 2.33
N ILE A 134 4.20 0.99 3.36
CA ILE A 134 5.17 0.02 3.89
C ILE A 134 5.47 -1.05 2.82
N GLY A 135 4.41 -1.63 2.24
CA GLY A 135 4.52 -2.64 1.18
C GLY A 135 5.27 -2.11 -0.04
N LEU A 136 4.91 -0.91 -0.50
CA LEU A 136 5.56 -0.22 -1.61
C LEU A 136 7.06 -0.07 -1.34
N GLY A 137 7.46 0.53 -0.20
CA GLY A 137 8.87 0.72 0.12
C GLY A 137 9.66 -0.59 0.18
N ALA A 138 9.08 -1.64 0.78
CA ALA A 138 9.75 -2.91 0.93
C ALA A 138 9.95 -3.62 -0.42
N PHE A 139 8.91 -3.66 -1.25
CA PHE A 139 8.97 -4.31 -2.55
C PHE A 139 9.74 -3.51 -3.60
N THR A 140 9.75 -2.18 -3.51
CA THR A 140 10.66 -1.34 -4.30
C THR A 140 12.12 -1.70 -4.01
N ALA A 141 12.49 -1.81 -2.73
CA ALA A 141 13.86 -2.17 -2.34
C ALA A 141 14.24 -3.59 -2.81
N VAL A 142 13.37 -4.58 -2.60
CA VAL A 142 13.60 -5.96 -3.03
C VAL A 142 13.70 -6.07 -4.55
N GLY A 143 12.76 -5.47 -5.29
CA GLY A 143 12.73 -5.51 -6.75
C GLY A 143 13.95 -4.85 -7.38
N SER A 144 14.33 -3.67 -6.89
CA SER A 144 15.52 -2.94 -7.33
C SER A 144 16.80 -3.74 -7.07
N ASN A 145 16.92 -4.32 -5.88
CA ASN A 145 18.08 -5.12 -5.52
C ASN A 145 18.21 -6.37 -6.40
N LEU A 146 17.12 -7.10 -6.64
CA LEU A 146 17.13 -8.30 -7.51
C LEU A 146 17.56 -7.94 -8.94
N ALA A 147 17.07 -6.81 -9.45
CA ALA A 147 17.44 -6.31 -10.77
C ALA A 147 18.90 -5.84 -10.86
N PHE A 148 19.45 -5.29 -9.79
CA PHE A 148 20.84 -4.82 -9.77
C PHE A 148 21.84 -5.97 -9.89
N TYR A 149 21.54 -7.13 -9.30
CA TYR A 149 22.39 -8.32 -9.41
C TYR A 149 22.04 -9.21 -10.63
N HIS A 150 21.11 -8.76 -11.47
CA HIS A 150 20.81 -9.46 -12.71
C HIS A 150 21.92 -9.26 -13.74
N LYS A 151 22.19 -10.25 -14.60
CA LYS A 151 23.31 -10.22 -15.58
C LYS A 151 23.28 -9.01 -16.52
N SER A 152 22.10 -8.47 -16.79
CA SER A 152 21.87 -7.31 -17.67
C SER A 152 21.51 -6.05 -16.89
N SER A 153 22.05 -5.88 -15.68
CA SER A 153 21.74 -4.76 -14.81
C SER A 153 22.10 -3.42 -15.46
N ASN A 154 21.12 -2.54 -15.58
CA ASN A 154 21.31 -1.13 -15.91
C ASN A 154 20.33 -0.29 -15.07
N MET A 155 20.55 1.03 -15.00
CA MET A 155 19.74 1.91 -14.16
C MET A 155 18.25 1.85 -14.52
N PHE A 156 17.94 1.73 -15.81
CA PHE A 156 16.56 1.63 -16.31
C PHE A 156 15.88 0.37 -15.77
N LEU A 157 16.49 -0.80 -15.93
CA LEU A 157 15.99 -2.08 -15.43
C LEU A 157 15.80 -2.02 -13.91
N VAL A 158 16.79 -1.53 -13.15
CA VAL A 158 16.68 -1.43 -11.69
C VAL A 158 15.51 -0.55 -11.27
N THR A 159 15.35 0.60 -11.91
CA THR A 159 14.27 1.56 -11.60
C THR A 159 12.91 1.01 -12.00
N CYS A 160 12.78 0.44 -13.19
CA CYS A 160 11.54 -0.17 -13.66
C CYS A 160 11.15 -1.37 -12.81
N MET A 161 12.10 -2.22 -12.44
CA MET A 161 11.83 -3.40 -11.61
C MET A 161 11.45 -3.01 -10.18
N GLY A 162 12.11 -2.02 -9.59
CA GLY A 162 11.69 -1.45 -8.31
C GLY A 162 10.27 -0.92 -8.36
N LEU A 163 9.95 -0.11 -9.38
CA LEU A 163 8.60 0.43 -9.59
C LEU A 163 7.54 -0.65 -9.80
N LEU A 164 7.76 -1.58 -10.73
CA LEU A 164 6.77 -2.62 -11.06
C LEU A 164 6.55 -3.59 -9.90
N THR A 165 7.62 -3.97 -9.19
CA THR A 165 7.48 -4.85 -8.02
C THR A 165 6.75 -4.13 -6.89
N GLY A 166 7.13 -2.88 -6.62
CA GLY A 166 6.55 -2.06 -5.56
C GLY A 166 5.07 -1.74 -5.80
N VAL A 167 4.71 -1.34 -7.02
CA VAL A 167 3.35 -0.86 -7.33
C VAL A 167 2.44 -1.96 -7.87
N GLY A 168 2.98 -3.03 -8.45
CA GLY A 168 2.22 -4.07 -9.14
C GLY A 168 1.15 -4.73 -8.26
N GLY A 169 1.44 -4.98 -6.98
CA GLY A 169 0.46 -5.50 -6.02
C GLY A 169 -0.74 -4.57 -5.83
N GLY A 170 -0.48 -3.27 -5.63
CA GLY A 170 -1.51 -2.24 -5.50
C GLY A 170 -2.33 -2.03 -6.78
N ILE A 171 -1.70 -2.12 -7.97
CA ILE A 171 -2.41 -2.08 -9.25
C ILE A 171 -3.41 -3.22 -9.34
N LEU A 172 -2.97 -4.45 -9.09
CA LEU A 172 -3.86 -5.62 -9.13
C LEU A 172 -5.00 -5.46 -8.13
N ARG A 173 -4.71 -5.11 -6.88
CA ARG A 173 -5.74 -4.84 -5.86
C ARG A 173 -6.82 -3.91 -6.38
N ASP A 174 -6.42 -2.74 -6.88
CA ASP A 174 -7.34 -1.68 -7.28
C ASP A 174 -8.16 -2.10 -8.50
N THR A 175 -7.53 -2.76 -9.48
CA THR A 175 -8.23 -3.28 -10.67
C THR A 175 -9.25 -4.36 -10.32
N PHE A 176 -8.92 -5.29 -9.41
CA PHE A 176 -9.85 -6.36 -8.99
C PHE A 176 -11.09 -5.82 -8.28
N VAL A 177 -10.98 -4.69 -7.57
CA VAL A 177 -12.13 -4.01 -6.95
C VAL A 177 -12.77 -2.92 -7.83
N GLN A 178 -12.39 -2.89 -9.12
CA GLN A 178 -12.87 -1.96 -10.13
C GLN A 178 -12.68 -0.47 -9.78
N ASP A 179 -11.63 -0.16 -9.02
CA ASP A 179 -11.22 1.21 -8.75
C ASP A 179 -10.06 1.61 -9.65
N THR A 180 -10.03 2.88 -10.07
CA THR A 180 -8.86 3.44 -10.74
C THR A 180 -7.63 3.38 -9.81
N PRO A 181 -6.53 2.72 -10.23
CA PRO A 181 -5.37 2.46 -9.38
C PRO A 181 -4.74 3.69 -8.74
N MET A 182 -4.24 3.53 -7.51
CA MET A 182 -3.62 4.62 -6.74
C MET A 182 -2.46 5.29 -7.46
N ILE A 183 -1.71 4.55 -8.28
CA ILE A 183 -0.61 5.10 -9.09
C ILE A 183 -1.06 6.22 -10.03
N PHE A 184 -2.30 6.18 -10.54
CA PHE A 184 -2.85 7.20 -11.45
C PHE A 184 -3.56 8.34 -10.70
N LYS A 185 -3.90 8.13 -9.43
CA LYS A 185 -4.61 9.12 -8.59
C LYS A 185 -3.70 9.92 -7.67
N ARG A 186 -2.56 9.32 -7.28
CA ARG A 186 -1.67 9.81 -6.24
C ARG A 186 -0.33 10.13 -6.85
N ASP A 187 0.02 11.38 -6.67
CA ASP A 187 1.09 12.01 -7.39
C ASP A 187 2.48 11.61 -6.88
N ILE A 188 2.61 11.45 -5.56
CA ILE A 188 3.82 10.91 -4.91
C ILE A 188 3.61 9.42 -4.60
N TYR A 189 3.25 8.64 -5.62
CA TYR A 189 3.18 7.17 -5.53
C TYR A 189 4.33 6.53 -6.30
N ALA A 190 4.27 6.59 -7.64
CA ALA A 190 5.34 6.08 -8.51
C ALA A 190 6.67 6.81 -8.29
N VAL A 191 6.62 8.14 -8.13
CA VAL A 191 7.81 8.98 -7.94
C VAL A 191 8.62 8.55 -6.71
N ALA A 192 7.96 8.23 -5.60
CA ALA A 192 8.64 7.75 -4.39
C ALA A 192 9.39 6.42 -4.62
N SER A 193 8.80 5.52 -5.40
CA SER A 193 9.43 4.25 -5.77
C SER A 193 10.61 4.47 -6.74
N ILE A 194 10.44 5.34 -7.73
CA ILE A 194 11.48 5.68 -8.71
C ILE A 194 12.70 6.28 -7.99
N LEU A 195 12.49 7.28 -7.13
CA LEU A 195 13.58 7.93 -6.38
C LEU A 195 14.30 6.94 -5.45
N GLY A 196 13.55 6.07 -4.75
CA GLY A 196 14.13 5.01 -3.93
C GLY A 196 15.00 4.04 -4.74
N SER A 197 14.52 3.60 -5.90
CA SER A 197 15.23 2.67 -6.78
C SER A 197 16.50 3.28 -7.37
N ILE A 198 16.45 4.56 -7.76
CA ILE A 198 17.62 5.31 -8.25
C ILE A 198 18.67 5.45 -7.14
N LEU A 199 18.25 5.80 -5.92
CA LEU A 199 19.17 5.89 -4.78
C LEU A 199 19.84 4.54 -4.52
N LEU A 200 19.07 3.44 -4.53
CA LEU A 200 19.62 2.09 -4.38
C LEU A 200 20.65 1.77 -5.46
N TYR A 201 20.36 2.09 -6.72
CA TYR A 201 21.28 1.89 -7.83
C TYR A 201 22.59 2.64 -7.62
N ILE A 202 22.51 3.93 -7.26
CA ILE A 202 23.68 4.79 -7.00
C ILE A 202 24.50 4.22 -5.83
N CYS A 203 23.87 3.87 -4.71
CA CYS A 203 24.57 3.30 -3.57
C CYS A 203 25.32 2.01 -3.92
N ASN A 204 24.68 1.08 -4.64
CA ASN A 204 25.34 -0.17 -5.03
C ASN A 204 26.42 0.05 -6.10
N TYR A 205 26.25 1.04 -6.99
CA TYR A 205 27.28 1.43 -7.96
C TYR A 205 28.56 1.91 -7.27
N TYR A 206 28.43 2.73 -6.22
CA TYR A 206 29.55 3.17 -5.37
C TYR A 206 30.00 2.11 -4.35
N LYS A 207 29.57 0.86 -4.49
CA LYS A 207 29.94 -0.28 -3.63
C LYS A 207 29.63 -0.07 -2.14
N VAL A 208 28.62 0.74 -1.82
CA VAL A 208 28.06 0.80 -0.46
C VAL A 208 27.52 -0.58 -0.10
N TYR A 209 27.61 -0.96 1.18
CA TYR A 209 27.08 -2.24 1.65
C TYR A 209 25.62 -2.43 1.22
N GLN A 210 25.33 -3.58 0.59
CA GLN A 210 24.01 -3.93 0.07
C GLN A 210 22.88 -3.68 1.09
N ILE A 211 23.12 -4.05 2.35
CA ILE A 211 22.15 -3.88 3.43
C ILE A 211 21.78 -2.41 3.65
N VAL A 212 22.77 -1.52 3.59
CA VAL A 212 22.56 -0.08 3.76
C VAL A 212 21.77 0.47 2.57
N SER A 213 22.08 0.03 1.35
CA SER A 213 21.32 0.45 0.15
C SER A 213 19.83 0.06 0.22
N LEU A 214 19.52 -1.13 0.74
CA LEU A 214 18.15 -1.60 0.94
C LEU A 214 17.39 -0.74 1.96
N TYR A 215 18.01 -0.47 3.11
CA TYR A 215 17.40 0.38 4.14
C TYR A 215 17.21 1.82 3.65
N LEU A 216 18.20 2.40 2.96
CA LEU A 216 18.09 3.75 2.40
C LEU A 216 16.96 3.84 1.36
N CYS A 217 16.86 2.85 0.47
CA CYS A 217 15.75 2.76 -0.49
C CYS A 217 14.39 2.71 0.22
N PHE A 218 14.25 1.82 1.20
CA PHE A 218 13.01 1.67 1.96
C PHE A 218 12.62 2.95 2.69
N ILE A 219 13.56 3.52 3.45
CA ILE A 219 13.34 4.73 4.26
C ILE A 219 12.97 5.90 3.35
N LEU A 220 13.65 6.07 2.21
CA LEU A 220 13.33 7.15 1.27
C LEU A 220 11.93 6.96 0.68
N THR A 221 11.61 5.78 0.13
CA THR A 221 10.30 5.53 -0.47
C THR A 221 9.18 5.64 0.56
N PHE A 222 9.31 4.99 1.72
CA PHE A 222 8.32 5.05 2.79
C PHE A 222 8.16 6.47 3.34
N GLY A 223 9.27 7.18 3.61
CA GLY A 223 9.27 8.55 4.11
C GLY A 223 8.56 9.52 3.17
N LEU A 224 8.87 9.47 1.87
CA LEU A 224 8.19 10.29 0.86
C LEU A 224 6.68 10.00 0.83
N ARG A 225 6.28 8.73 1.00
CA ARG A 225 4.86 8.35 1.07
C ARG A 225 4.18 8.91 2.32
N ILE A 226 4.79 8.80 3.50
CA ILE A 226 4.24 9.35 4.75
C ILE A 226 4.09 10.87 4.66
N ILE A 227 5.08 11.57 4.11
CA ILE A 227 5.03 13.01 3.88
C ILE A 227 3.86 13.35 2.93
N SER A 228 3.74 12.62 1.81
CA SER A 228 2.63 12.82 0.87
C SER A 228 1.26 12.63 1.53
N ILE A 229 1.10 11.62 2.38
CA ILE A 229 -0.15 11.33 3.08
C ILE A 229 -0.49 12.44 4.08
N LYS A 230 0.50 12.86 4.89
CA LYS A 230 0.31 13.86 5.95
C LYS A 230 -0.02 15.25 5.39
N PHE A 231 0.70 15.66 4.35
CA PHE A 231 0.56 16.98 3.75
C PHE A 231 -0.45 17.04 2.59
N LYS A 232 -1.14 15.93 2.27
CA LYS A 232 -2.08 15.81 1.15
C LYS A 232 -1.50 16.33 -0.18
N LEU A 233 -0.19 16.14 -0.40
CA LEU A 233 0.51 16.65 -1.57
C LEU A 233 -0.02 15.96 -2.84
N ASN A 234 -0.55 16.77 -3.75
CA ASN A 234 -0.94 16.36 -5.09
C ASN A 234 -0.10 17.16 -6.11
N LEU A 235 0.39 16.50 -7.16
CA LEU A 235 0.96 17.10 -8.37
C LEU A 235 -0.18 17.80 -9.14
N PRO A 236 0.14 18.78 -10.00
CA PRO A 236 -0.85 19.50 -10.78
C PRO A 236 -1.70 18.54 -11.62
N LYS A 237 -3.02 18.60 -11.44
CA LYS A 237 -4.01 17.87 -12.26
C LYS A 237 -4.47 18.77 -13.40
N PHE A 238 -4.66 18.19 -14.59
CA PHE A 238 -5.32 18.89 -15.68
C PHE A 238 -6.78 19.14 -15.27
N ASN A 239 -7.18 20.42 -15.21
CA ASN A 239 -8.53 20.81 -14.85
C ASN A 239 -9.37 20.94 -16.14
N SER A 240 -10.06 19.86 -16.53
CA SER A 240 -10.94 19.83 -17.71
C SER A 240 -12.08 20.86 -17.63
N ASP A 241 -12.56 21.17 -16.43
CA ASP A 241 -13.67 22.11 -16.20
C ASP A 241 -13.27 23.55 -16.54
N LYS A 242 -11.96 23.84 -16.57
CA LYS A 242 -11.44 25.14 -17.02
C LYS A 242 -11.45 25.29 -18.55
N TYR A 243 -11.57 24.20 -19.30
CA TYR A 243 -11.41 24.19 -20.76
C TYR A 243 -12.67 23.74 -21.53
N ASN A 244 -13.80 23.47 -20.86
CA ASN A 244 -15.05 23.01 -21.49
C ASN A 244 -14.84 21.84 -22.48
N ILE A 245 -13.89 20.95 -22.19
CA ILE A 245 -13.69 19.75 -23.00
C ILE A 245 -14.56 18.66 -22.37
N SER A 246 -15.79 18.53 -22.86
CA SER A 246 -16.61 17.34 -22.62
C SER A 246 -15.98 16.16 -23.35
N LEU A 247 -15.36 15.24 -22.61
CA LEU A 247 -14.98 13.92 -23.09
C LEU A 247 -16.11 12.92 -22.81
#